data_AF-A0A0N4WLY8-F1
#
_entry.id   AF-A0A0N4WLY8-F1
#
_cell.length_a   1.000
_cell.length_b   1.000
_cell.length_c   1.000
_cell.angle_alpha   90.00
_cell.angle_beta   90.00
_cell.angle_gamma   90.00
#
_symmetry.space_group_name_H-M   'P 1'
#
loop_
_entity.id
_entity.type
_entity.pdbx_description
1 polymer ?
#
loop_
_entity_poly.entity_id
_entity_poly.type
_entity_poly.pdbx_seq_one_letter_code
_entity_poly.pdbx_strand_id
1 'polypeptide(L)'
;MDQQRRRRRPRIYNSESERLRARRQRETPQAARLDTESARQRQRRQNEDSEDRNARLHGNAERQRTRRQRETSEDRSNRLQENAQRQQQRRDSENFVQRATRLERDAQSRRSRLQSQNVEERQTRLGDNAQRQRRRRELESAEDHVVRLEENALRQRRIRDLETVEEYAVRLEENARRQRRRRDLENVEEHVVRLEDQRQRQRRRREVESSEQRMTRLGENALRRRRRREQEGEQERAIRLQADSRWQQRRRRSDTVEERMIRLQSNAQTQQRRRASEDTQERTARSRVEAIRLQRRRHLEGTEERAIRLNEDVERHQRRRLLESEQERSIRLQMNALANRHRRNQNRESVGVALGTRLIEVAYLGELNQRCTDCGVLHFLCEVKPDHPGQFRECCDLGKRLILLTRCDVSGKTSWRT
;
A
#
# COMPACT_ATOMS: atom_id res chain seq x y z
N MET A 1 -103.39 50.15 101.96
CA MET A 1 -103.83 51.03 100.87
C MET A 1 -102.64 51.89 100.47
N ASP A 2 -101.86 51.48 99.46
CA ASP A 2 -101.36 52.42 98.44
C ASP A 2 -100.66 51.67 97.30
N GLN A 3 -101.22 51.78 96.09
CA GLN A 3 -100.82 51.04 94.90
C GLN A 3 -99.80 51.85 94.08
N GLN A 4 -98.55 51.37 94.00
CA GLN A 4 -97.55 51.89 93.07
C GLN A 4 -97.84 51.44 91.63
N ARG A 5 -98.30 52.37 90.78
CA ARG A 5 -98.51 52.13 89.34
C ARG A 5 -97.18 52.14 88.57
N ARG A 6 -96.76 50.96 88.09
CA ARG A 6 -95.67 50.81 87.09
C ARG A 6 -96.16 51.28 85.72
N ARG A 7 -95.63 52.40 85.20
CA ARG A 7 -95.84 52.84 83.81
C ARG A 7 -95.02 51.97 82.85
N ARG A 8 -95.69 51.15 82.03
CA ARG A 8 -95.09 50.42 80.90
C ARG A 8 -94.71 51.43 79.80
N ARG A 9 -93.46 51.41 79.34
CA ARG A 9 -93.00 52.20 78.17
C ARG A 9 -93.58 51.62 76.86
N PRO A 10 -94.02 52.45 75.89
CA PRO A 10 -94.55 51.99 74.62
C PRO A 10 -93.44 51.39 73.74
N ARG A 11 -93.74 50.28 73.06
CA ARG A 11 -92.85 49.64 72.08
C ARG A 11 -93.08 50.32 70.72
N ILE A 12 -92.19 51.25 70.37
CA ILE A 12 -92.22 51.95 69.08
C ILE A 12 -91.68 51.00 67.99
N TYR A 13 -92.50 50.65 67.00
CA TYR A 13 -92.09 49.91 65.81
C TYR A 13 -91.44 50.89 64.82
N ASN A 14 -90.11 51.02 64.86
CA ASN A 14 -89.39 51.74 63.82
C ASN A 14 -89.42 50.94 62.51
N SER A 15 -89.76 51.62 61.42
CA SER A 15 -89.78 51.09 60.05
C SER A 15 -88.37 50.63 59.62
N GLU A 16 -88.28 49.67 58.69
CA GLU A 16 -87.00 49.12 58.23
C GLU A 16 -86.08 50.19 57.60
N SER A 17 -86.69 51.21 56.98
CA SER A 17 -86.01 52.40 56.46
C SER A 17 -85.41 53.28 57.56
N GLU A 18 -86.07 53.41 58.72
CA GLU A 18 -85.52 54.12 59.90
C GLU A 18 -84.40 53.34 60.57
N ARG A 19 -84.45 52.00 60.58
CA ARG A 19 -83.34 51.16 61.07
C ARG A 19 -82.11 51.29 60.18
N LEU A 20 -82.29 51.32 58.86
CA LEU A 20 -81.21 51.57 57.89
C LEU A 20 -80.64 52.99 58.01
N ARG A 21 -81.48 54.02 58.23
CA ARG A 21 -81.00 55.39 58.50
C ARG A 21 -80.23 55.49 59.81
N ALA A 22 -80.74 54.89 60.89
CA ALA A 22 -80.07 54.87 62.19
C ALA A 22 -78.75 54.08 62.13
N ARG A 23 -78.68 53.02 61.31
CA ARG A 23 -77.44 52.27 61.07
C ARG A 23 -76.42 53.11 60.29
N ARG A 24 -76.83 53.77 59.19
CA ARG A 24 -75.95 54.71 58.44
C ARG A 24 -75.49 55.89 59.31
N GLN A 25 -76.36 56.43 60.16
CA GLN A 25 -76.04 57.52 61.11
C GLN A 25 -75.12 57.08 62.27
N ARG A 26 -75.03 55.78 62.56
CA ARG A 26 -74.05 55.23 63.52
C ARG A 26 -72.74 54.85 62.83
N GLU A 27 -72.81 54.36 61.60
CA GLU A 27 -71.66 54.00 60.78
C GLU A 27 -70.84 55.24 60.37
N THR A 28 -71.45 56.40 60.11
CA THR A 28 -70.73 57.63 59.75
C THR A 28 -69.83 58.20 60.86
N PRO A 29 -70.26 58.38 62.12
CA PRO A 29 -69.38 58.82 63.21
C PRO A 29 -68.44 57.71 63.71
N GLN A 30 -68.74 56.44 63.43
CA GLN A 30 -67.81 55.33 63.69
C GLN A 30 -66.68 55.29 62.66
N ALA A 31 -67.00 55.50 61.38
CA ALA A 31 -66.02 55.65 60.31
C ALA A 31 -65.10 56.86 60.55
N ALA A 32 -65.66 58.02 60.90
CA ALA A 32 -64.88 59.22 61.22
C ALA A 32 -63.95 59.04 62.44
N ARG A 33 -64.37 58.26 63.45
CA ARG A 33 -63.54 57.89 64.60
C ARG A 33 -62.38 56.96 64.20
N LEU A 34 -62.63 55.99 63.35
CA LEU A 34 -61.59 55.10 62.82
C LEU A 34 -60.60 55.87 61.91
N ASP A 35 -61.07 56.85 61.14
CA ASP A 35 -60.22 57.71 60.33
C ASP A 35 -59.30 58.61 61.18
N THR A 36 -59.85 59.21 62.24
CA THR A 36 -59.05 60.02 63.18
C THR A 36 -58.06 59.18 63.98
N GLU A 37 -58.43 57.97 64.40
CA GLU A 37 -57.55 57.05 65.11
C GLU A 37 -56.44 56.49 64.21
N SER A 38 -56.77 56.14 62.96
CA SER A 38 -55.77 55.73 61.97
C SER A 38 -54.83 56.88 61.58
N ALA A 39 -55.31 58.13 61.53
CA ALA A 39 -54.47 59.32 61.34
C ALA A 39 -53.49 59.52 62.51
N ARG A 40 -53.96 59.43 63.76
CA ARG A 40 -53.08 59.49 64.94
C ARG A 40 -52.05 58.37 64.95
N GLN A 41 -52.43 57.16 64.55
CA GLN A 41 -51.51 56.04 64.45
C GLN A 41 -50.46 56.25 63.35
N ARG A 42 -50.85 56.82 62.20
CA ARG A 42 -49.91 57.22 61.14
C ARG A 42 -48.92 58.27 61.64
N GLN A 43 -49.38 59.26 62.39
CA GLN A 43 -48.51 60.31 62.93
C GLN A 43 -47.55 59.77 64.01
N ARG A 44 -48.00 58.85 64.88
CA ARG A 44 -47.11 58.14 65.80
C ARG A 44 -46.02 57.38 65.04
N ARG A 45 -46.38 56.66 63.97
CA ARG A 45 -45.42 55.93 63.12
C ARG A 45 -44.43 56.83 62.37
N GLN A 46 -44.80 58.08 62.09
CA GLN A 46 -43.92 59.06 61.47
C GLN A 46 -42.89 59.62 62.46
N ASN A 47 -43.26 59.70 63.74
CA ASN A 47 -42.42 60.22 64.81
C ASN A 47 -41.70 59.12 65.62
N GLU A 48 -41.87 57.85 65.26
CA GLU A 48 -41.13 56.71 65.84
C GLU A 48 -39.64 56.83 65.51
N ASP A 49 -38.79 56.58 66.51
CA ASP A 49 -37.36 56.42 66.28
C ASP A 49 -37.04 55.06 65.63
N SER A 50 -35.77 54.83 65.29
CA SER A 50 -35.35 53.57 64.65
C SER A 50 -35.50 52.36 65.56
N GLU A 51 -35.31 52.51 66.87
CA GLU A 51 -35.35 51.40 67.82
C GLU A 51 -36.79 50.95 68.08
N ASP A 52 -37.68 51.90 68.37
CA ASP A 52 -39.11 51.68 68.55
C ASP A 52 -39.75 51.10 67.29
N ARG A 53 -39.37 51.63 66.12
CA ARG A 53 -39.81 51.07 64.83
C ARG A 53 -39.35 49.63 64.67
N ASN A 54 -38.09 49.31 65.01
CA ASN A 54 -37.56 47.96 64.93
C ASN A 54 -38.26 47.01 65.91
N ALA A 55 -38.47 47.43 67.17
CA ALA A 55 -39.17 46.65 68.19
C ALA A 55 -40.62 46.35 67.75
N ARG A 56 -41.34 47.35 67.22
CA ARG A 56 -42.69 47.16 66.69
C ARG A 56 -42.73 46.20 65.51
N LEU A 57 -41.79 46.33 64.56
CA LEU A 57 -41.69 45.43 63.41
C LEU A 57 -41.32 44.01 63.85
N HIS A 58 -40.41 43.86 64.82
CA HIS A 58 -40.02 42.58 65.39
C HIS A 58 -41.22 41.88 66.07
N GLY A 59 -41.92 42.55 66.97
CA GLY A 59 -43.12 41.98 67.62
C GLY A 59 -44.24 41.64 66.63
N ASN A 60 -44.38 42.40 65.55
CA ASN A 60 -45.29 42.05 64.44
C ASN A 60 -44.83 40.79 63.69
N ALA A 61 -43.53 40.68 63.39
CA ALA A 61 -42.96 39.52 62.71
C ALA A 61 -43.12 38.25 63.57
N GLU A 62 -42.90 38.34 64.88
CA GLU A 62 -43.10 37.24 65.83
C GLU A 62 -44.56 36.79 65.88
N ARG A 63 -45.51 37.72 66.03
CA ARG A 63 -46.94 37.36 65.98
C ARG A 63 -47.32 36.66 64.67
N GLN A 64 -46.79 37.13 63.54
CA GLN A 64 -47.01 36.46 62.25
C GLN A 64 -46.35 35.08 62.20
N ARG A 65 -45.14 34.92 62.75
CA ARG A 65 -44.44 33.64 62.82
C ARG A 65 -45.23 32.63 63.64
N THR A 66 -45.71 33.02 64.83
CA THR A 66 -46.54 32.17 65.69
C THR A 66 -47.86 31.80 65.02
N ARG A 67 -48.51 32.77 64.34
CA ARG A 67 -49.72 32.48 63.54
C ARG A 67 -49.42 31.45 62.44
N ARG A 68 -48.33 31.62 61.67
CA ARG A 68 -47.92 30.69 60.61
C ARG A 68 -47.53 29.30 61.12
N GLN A 69 -46.97 29.20 62.32
CA GLN A 69 -46.65 27.90 62.95
C GLN A 69 -47.89 27.13 63.37
N ARG A 70 -48.99 27.82 63.66
CA ARG A 70 -50.29 27.24 64.03
C ARG A 70 -51.24 27.07 62.84
N GLU A 71 -50.82 27.45 61.63
CA GLU A 71 -51.63 27.25 60.42
C GLU A 71 -51.80 25.75 60.13
N THR A 72 -53.02 25.35 59.79
CA THR A 72 -53.26 24.03 59.20
C THR A 72 -52.71 23.96 57.78
N SER A 73 -52.62 22.76 57.20
CA SER A 73 -52.23 22.59 55.79
C SER A 73 -53.19 23.31 54.84
N GLU A 74 -54.48 23.33 55.17
CA GLU A 74 -55.52 23.99 54.38
C GLU A 74 -55.42 25.52 54.47
N ASP A 75 -55.26 26.07 55.67
CA ASP A 75 -55.03 27.51 55.88
C ASP A 75 -53.77 27.99 55.15
N ARG A 76 -52.70 27.18 55.21
CA ARG A 76 -51.45 27.45 54.49
C ARG A 76 -51.68 27.43 52.98
N SER A 77 -52.43 26.45 52.46
CA SER A 77 -52.77 26.34 51.04
C SER A 77 -53.56 27.56 50.57
N ASN A 78 -54.63 27.92 51.28
CA ASN A 78 -55.48 29.07 50.97
C ASN A 78 -54.66 30.38 50.97
N ARG A 79 -53.81 30.60 52.00
CA ARG A 79 -52.93 31.78 52.06
C ARG A 79 -51.95 31.84 50.88
N LEU A 80 -51.38 30.70 50.49
CA LEU A 80 -50.47 30.64 49.33
C LEU A 80 -51.21 30.86 48.01
N GLN A 81 -52.42 30.32 47.86
CA GLN A 81 -53.27 30.48 46.68
C GLN A 81 -53.70 31.94 46.51
N GLU A 82 -54.19 32.59 47.56
CA GLU A 82 -54.52 34.02 47.51
C GLU A 82 -53.29 34.88 47.18
N ASN A 83 -52.12 34.53 47.71
CA ASN A 83 -50.88 35.24 47.37
C ASN A 83 -50.53 35.05 45.89
N ALA A 84 -50.65 33.82 45.37
CA ALA A 84 -50.44 33.54 43.95
C ALA A 84 -51.41 34.34 43.07
N GLN A 85 -52.69 34.40 43.42
CA GLN A 85 -53.70 35.19 42.70
C GLN A 85 -53.37 36.69 42.71
N ARG A 86 -53.01 37.26 43.87
CA ARG A 86 -52.59 38.67 43.97
C ARG A 86 -51.35 38.96 43.12
N GLN A 87 -50.39 38.04 43.07
CA GLN A 87 -49.19 38.17 42.23
C GLN A 87 -49.54 38.06 40.74
N GLN A 88 -50.44 37.16 40.37
CA GLN A 88 -50.93 37.04 39.00
C GLN A 88 -51.63 38.32 38.54
N GLN A 89 -52.58 38.84 39.30
CA GLN A 89 -53.27 40.10 38.98
C GLN A 89 -52.30 41.28 38.81
N ARG A 90 -51.25 41.35 39.64
CA ARG A 90 -50.17 42.36 39.49
C ARG A 90 -49.42 42.17 38.17
N ARG A 91 -49.05 40.93 37.82
CA ARG A 91 -48.35 40.62 36.57
C ARG A 91 -49.20 40.88 35.33
N ASP A 92 -50.49 40.59 35.40
CA ASP A 92 -51.43 40.81 34.29
C ASP A 92 -51.67 42.30 34.04
N SER A 93 -51.48 43.14 35.06
CA SER A 93 -51.55 44.61 34.98
C SER A 93 -50.19 45.31 34.81
N GLU A 94 -49.09 44.55 34.69
CA GLU A 94 -47.75 45.12 34.46
C GLU A 94 -47.67 45.73 33.05
N ASN A 95 -47.12 46.94 32.95
CA ASN A 95 -46.71 47.49 31.66
C ASN A 95 -45.34 46.91 31.22
N PHE A 96 -44.94 47.18 29.96
CA PHE A 96 -43.70 46.65 29.40
C PHE A 96 -42.45 47.01 30.23
N VAL A 97 -42.35 48.26 30.71
CA VAL A 97 -41.20 48.74 31.50
C VAL A 97 -41.16 48.07 32.89
N GLN A 98 -42.30 47.96 33.56
CA GLN A 98 -42.42 47.26 34.84
C GLN A 98 -42.07 45.78 34.71
N ARG A 99 -42.54 45.12 33.63
CA ARG A 99 -42.20 43.74 33.33
C ARG A 99 -40.70 43.58 33.05
N ALA A 100 -40.11 44.45 32.24
CA ALA A 100 -38.69 44.42 31.91
C ALA A 100 -37.81 44.59 33.17
N THR A 101 -38.10 45.60 34.00
CA THR A 101 -37.37 45.85 35.25
C THR A 101 -37.51 44.70 36.26
N ARG A 102 -38.70 44.08 36.36
CA ARG A 102 -38.89 42.87 37.19
C ARG A 102 -38.04 41.70 36.67
N LEU A 103 -38.10 41.41 35.37
CA LEU A 103 -37.33 40.31 34.76
C LEU A 103 -35.82 40.54 34.88
N GLU A 104 -35.36 41.78 34.77
CA GLU A 104 -33.96 42.14 34.97
C GLU A 104 -33.54 41.92 36.42
N ARG A 105 -34.33 42.37 37.40
CA ARG A 105 -34.06 42.11 38.82
C ARG A 105 -34.07 40.61 39.15
N ASP A 106 -34.99 39.85 38.57
CA ASP A 106 -35.07 38.39 38.71
C ASP A 106 -33.84 37.70 38.12
N ALA A 107 -33.38 38.16 36.94
CA ALA A 107 -32.17 37.67 36.28
C ALA A 107 -30.91 38.00 37.09
N GLN A 108 -30.79 39.22 37.62
CA GLN A 108 -29.68 39.62 38.50
C GLN A 108 -29.66 38.77 39.77
N SER A 109 -30.80 38.63 40.46
CA SER A 109 -30.93 37.79 41.66
C SER A 109 -30.60 36.32 41.37
N ARG A 110 -30.94 35.82 40.17
CA ARG A 110 -30.55 34.48 39.72
C ARG A 110 -29.04 34.39 39.48
N ARG A 111 -28.42 35.38 38.84
CA ARG A 111 -26.96 35.42 38.63
C ARG A 111 -26.21 35.43 39.96
N SER A 112 -26.61 36.27 40.91
CA SER A 112 -25.99 36.31 42.25
C SER A 112 -26.10 34.96 42.95
N ARG A 113 -27.27 34.32 42.93
CA ARG A 113 -27.45 32.96 43.50
C ARG A 113 -26.57 31.90 42.83
N LEU A 114 -26.39 31.99 41.51
CA LEU A 114 -25.53 31.06 40.76
C LEU A 114 -24.04 31.31 41.02
N GLN A 115 -23.63 32.55 41.30
CA GLN A 115 -22.26 32.91 41.65
C GLN A 115 -21.91 32.50 43.09
N SER A 116 -22.87 32.62 44.01
CA SER A 116 -22.71 32.16 45.41
C SER A 116 -22.96 30.67 45.59
N GLN A 117 -23.19 29.92 44.50
CA GLN A 117 -23.53 28.51 44.55
C GLN A 117 -22.31 27.68 44.93
N ASN A 118 -22.47 26.73 45.85
CA ASN A 118 -21.39 25.78 46.16
C ASN A 118 -21.26 24.69 45.08
N VAL A 119 -20.21 23.87 45.16
CA VAL A 119 -19.91 22.84 44.14
C VAL A 119 -21.02 21.78 44.07
N GLU A 120 -21.55 21.33 45.20
CA GLU A 120 -22.59 20.29 45.28
C GLU A 120 -23.90 20.77 44.67
N GLU A 121 -24.39 21.94 45.08
CA GLU A 121 -25.58 22.57 44.51
C GLU A 121 -25.43 22.80 43.00
N ARG A 122 -24.22 23.16 42.54
CA ARG A 122 -23.91 23.30 41.11
C ARG A 122 -23.99 21.96 40.40
N GLN A 123 -23.44 20.90 40.98
CA GLN A 123 -23.51 19.54 40.43
C GLN A 123 -24.96 19.06 40.35
N THR A 124 -25.77 19.21 41.40
CA THR A 124 -27.19 18.83 41.41
C THR A 124 -27.95 19.59 40.33
N ARG A 125 -27.79 20.93 40.25
CA ARG A 125 -28.45 21.74 39.22
C ARG A 125 -28.08 21.31 37.79
N LEU A 126 -26.82 21.01 37.54
CA LEU A 126 -26.34 20.55 36.23
C LEU A 126 -26.81 19.11 35.93
N GLY A 127 -26.83 18.24 36.93
CA GLY A 127 -27.37 16.88 36.87
C GLY A 127 -28.85 16.87 36.51
N ASP A 128 -29.67 17.64 37.22
CA ASP A 128 -31.10 17.80 36.95
C ASP A 128 -31.35 18.34 35.54
N ASN A 129 -30.52 19.29 35.08
CA ASN A 129 -30.62 19.81 33.72
C ASN A 129 -30.25 18.74 32.68
N ALA A 130 -29.16 18.00 32.90
CA ALA A 130 -28.76 16.90 32.04
C ALA A 130 -29.86 15.82 31.96
N GLN A 131 -30.51 15.49 33.08
CA GLN A 131 -31.62 14.54 33.11
C GLN A 131 -32.84 15.04 32.34
N ARG A 132 -33.22 16.32 32.50
CA ARG A 132 -34.29 16.93 31.70
C ARG A 132 -33.97 16.90 30.20
N GLN A 133 -32.71 17.16 29.83
CA GLN A 133 -32.28 17.09 28.43
C GLN A 133 -32.29 15.66 27.89
N ARG A 134 -31.87 14.66 28.69
CA ARG A 134 -31.98 13.23 28.32
C ARG A 134 -33.43 12.84 28.07
N ARG A 135 -34.34 13.15 29.00
CA ARG A 135 -35.78 12.88 28.83
C ARG A 135 -36.35 13.55 27.59
N ARG A 136 -35.96 14.80 27.30
CA ARG A 136 -36.37 15.48 26.06
C ARG A 136 -35.87 14.77 24.80
N ARG A 137 -34.63 14.26 24.80
CA ARG A 137 -34.06 13.49 23.68
C ARG A 137 -34.65 12.10 23.54
N GLU A 138 -35.02 11.46 24.64
CA GLU A 138 -35.68 10.14 24.63
C GLU A 138 -37.10 10.22 24.06
N LEU A 139 -37.78 11.36 24.28
CA LEU A 139 -39.11 11.64 23.73
C LEU A 139 -39.06 12.37 22.38
N GLU A 140 -37.87 12.59 21.82
CA GLU A 140 -37.66 13.28 20.54
C GLU A 140 -38.19 12.40 19.40
N SER A 141 -39.01 12.97 18.52
CA SER A 141 -39.44 12.26 17.31
C SER A 141 -38.26 12.10 16.34
N ALA A 142 -38.36 11.16 15.39
CA ALA A 142 -37.32 11.00 14.37
C ALA A 142 -37.13 12.28 13.52
N GLU A 143 -38.21 13.01 13.25
CA GLU A 143 -38.19 14.27 12.50
C GLU A 143 -37.47 15.37 13.31
N ASP A 144 -37.85 15.56 14.58
CA ASP A 144 -37.20 16.54 15.47
C ASP A 144 -35.71 16.21 15.64
N HIS A 145 -35.37 14.92 15.74
CA HIS A 145 -34.00 14.45 15.85
C HIS A 145 -33.17 14.83 14.60
N VAL A 146 -33.73 14.67 13.41
CA VAL A 146 -33.09 15.09 12.15
C VAL A 146 -32.93 16.60 12.11
N VAL A 147 -33.98 17.38 12.40
CA VAL A 147 -33.91 18.86 12.43
C VAL A 147 -32.81 19.32 13.39
N ARG A 148 -32.74 18.77 14.60
CA ARG A 148 -31.68 19.09 15.57
C ARG A 148 -30.28 18.75 15.05
N LEU A 149 -30.11 17.63 14.36
CA LEU A 149 -28.82 17.25 13.77
C LEU A 149 -28.43 18.17 12.61
N GLU A 150 -29.38 18.56 11.77
CA GLU A 150 -29.18 19.51 10.66
C GLU A 150 -28.80 20.89 11.18
N GLU A 151 -29.52 21.43 12.16
CA GLU A 151 -29.18 22.71 12.80
C GLU A 151 -27.78 22.69 13.41
N ASN A 152 -27.40 21.58 14.04
CA ASN A 152 -26.05 21.40 14.57
C ASN A 152 -25.00 21.34 13.45
N ALA A 153 -25.26 20.58 12.38
CA ALA A 153 -24.37 20.51 11.23
C ALA A 153 -24.17 21.89 10.57
N LEU A 154 -25.24 22.68 10.41
CA LEU A 154 -25.18 24.05 9.90
C LEU A 154 -24.39 24.98 10.83
N ARG A 155 -24.58 24.86 12.14
CA ARG A 155 -23.78 25.61 13.13
C ARG A 155 -22.30 25.26 13.01
N GLN A 156 -21.96 23.97 12.94
CA GLN A 156 -20.58 23.52 12.79
C GLN A 156 -19.97 23.98 11.47
N ARG A 157 -20.75 23.96 10.38
CA ARG A 157 -20.31 24.49 9.09
C ARG A 157 -19.98 25.98 9.18
N ARG A 158 -20.89 26.79 9.73
CA ARG A 158 -20.65 28.23 9.93
C ARG A 158 -19.40 28.51 10.77
N ILE A 159 -19.17 27.73 11.82
CA ILE A 159 -17.94 27.85 12.64
C ILE A 159 -16.70 27.55 11.78
N ARG A 160 -16.72 26.50 10.96
CA ARG A 160 -15.59 26.14 10.07
C ARG A 160 -15.36 27.14 8.94
N ASP A 161 -16.43 27.72 8.40
CA ASP A 161 -16.33 28.71 7.32
C ASP A 161 -15.71 30.03 7.81
N LEU A 162 -15.83 30.33 9.12
CA LEU A 162 -15.23 31.48 9.79
C LEU A 162 -13.89 31.16 10.48
N GLU A 163 -13.42 29.92 10.39
CA GLU A 163 -12.21 29.44 11.06
C GLU A 163 -10.97 30.08 10.42
N THR A 164 -10.09 30.66 11.24
CA THR A 164 -8.79 31.16 10.79
C THR A 164 -7.85 29.99 10.43
N VAL A 165 -6.76 30.28 9.71
CA VAL A 165 -5.78 29.24 9.33
C VAL A 165 -5.13 28.62 10.58
N GLU A 166 -4.88 29.43 11.61
CA GLU A 166 -4.33 29.00 12.89
C GLU A 166 -5.31 28.10 13.65
N GLU A 167 -6.58 28.50 13.76
CA GLU A 167 -7.61 27.67 14.40
C GLU A 167 -7.82 26.36 13.64
N TYR A 168 -7.81 26.40 12.31
CA TYR A 168 -7.88 25.20 11.45
C TYR A 168 -6.72 24.24 11.73
N ALA A 169 -5.49 24.78 11.83
CA ALA A 169 -4.31 23.99 12.13
C ALA A 169 -4.39 23.35 13.52
N VAL A 170 -4.80 24.11 14.54
CA VAL A 170 -5.00 23.60 15.91
C VAL A 170 -6.06 22.49 15.92
N ARG A 171 -7.20 22.69 15.24
CA ARG A 171 -8.26 21.67 15.14
C ARG A 171 -7.77 20.41 14.45
N LEU A 172 -6.98 20.54 13.37
CA LEU A 172 -6.41 19.39 12.65
C LEU A 172 -5.40 18.65 13.53
N GLU A 173 -4.56 19.37 14.27
CA GLU A 173 -3.59 18.78 15.20
C GLU A 173 -4.28 18.04 16.35
N GLU A 174 -5.30 18.65 16.98
CA GLU A 174 -6.09 18.00 18.02
C GLU A 174 -6.80 16.75 17.51
N ASN A 175 -7.32 16.78 16.27
CA ASN A 175 -7.90 15.60 15.65
C ASN A 175 -6.83 14.51 15.44
N ALA A 176 -5.66 14.85 14.91
CA ALA A 176 -4.55 13.90 14.76
C ALA A 176 -4.09 13.31 16.11
N ARG A 177 -4.01 14.13 17.17
CA ARG A 177 -3.71 13.69 18.54
C ARG A 177 -4.77 12.73 19.08
N ARG A 178 -6.06 13.03 18.90
CA ARG A 178 -7.17 12.13 19.28
C ARG A 178 -7.13 10.81 18.51
N GLN A 179 -6.83 10.84 17.21
CA GLN A 179 -6.71 9.62 16.39
C GLN A 179 -5.51 8.77 16.82
N ARG A 180 -4.36 9.38 17.13
CA ARG A 180 -3.20 8.67 17.69
C ARG A 180 -3.56 7.99 19.01
N ARG A 181 -4.11 8.73 19.98
CA ARG A 181 -4.54 8.17 21.27
C ARG A 181 -5.53 7.01 21.11
N ARG A 182 -6.46 7.10 20.16
CA ARG A 182 -7.38 5.99 19.86
C ARG A 182 -6.66 4.76 19.33
N ARG A 183 -5.65 4.92 18.47
CA ARG A 183 -4.83 3.80 17.96
C ARG A 183 -3.92 3.20 19.02
N ASP A 184 -3.38 4.03 19.91
CA ASP A 184 -2.50 3.56 20.99
C ASP A 184 -3.27 2.73 22.04
N LEU A 185 -4.58 2.99 22.19
CA LEU A 185 -5.50 2.24 23.06
C LEU A 185 -6.26 1.12 22.33
N GLU A 186 -6.03 0.95 21.03
CA GLU A 186 -6.71 -0.04 20.19
C GLU A 186 -6.27 -1.45 20.59
N ASN A 187 -7.23 -2.34 20.85
CA ASN A 187 -6.90 -3.75 21.08
C ASN A 187 -6.63 -4.48 19.74
N VAL A 188 -6.14 -5.72 19.81
CA VAL A 188 -5.76 -6.49 18.60
C VAL A 188 -6.95 -6.74 17.67
N GLU A 189 -8.14 -7.01 18.21
CA GLU A 189 -9.35 -7.27 17.42
C GLU A 189 -9.81 -6.01 16.69
N GLU A 190 -9.91 -4.88 17.39
CA GLU A 190 -10.21 -3.58 16.83
C GLU A 190 -9.20 -3.19 15.73
N HIS A 191 -7.91 -3.44 15.99
CA HIS A 191 -6.83 -3.19 15.03
C HIS A 191 -6.99 -4.00 13.74
N VAL A 192 -7.34 -5.29 13.85
CA VAL A 192 -7.61 -6.16 12.70
C VAL A 192 -8.84 -5.67 11.94
N VAL A 193 -9.94 -5.36 12.63
CA VAL A 193 -11.18 -4.85 12.01
C VAL A 193 -10.90 -3.54 11.27
N ARG A 194 -10.15 -2.61 11.88
CA ARG A 194 -9.77 -1.35 11.24
C ARG A 194 -8.92 -1.57 9.99
N LEU A 195 -7.95 -2.47 10.03
CA LEU A 195 -7.12 -2.80 8.87
C LEU A 195 -7.92 -3.49 7.77
N GLU A 196 -8.88 -4.35 8.13
CA GLU A 196 -9.76 -5.00 7.18
C GLU A 196 -10.70 -4.01 6.51
N ASP A 197 -11.35 -3.11 7.26
CA ASP A 197 -12.16 -2.03 6.71
C ASP A 197 -11.32 -1.13 5.78
N GLN A 198 -10.09 -0.79 6.18
CA GLN A 198 -9.17 -0.02 5.34
C GLN A 198 -8.84 -0.77 4.03
N ARG A 199 -8.59 -2.09 4.09
CA ARG A 199 -8.34 -2.93 2.91
C ARG A 199 -9.56 -2.98 1.99
N GLN A 200 -10.76 -3.14 2.55
CA GLN A 200 -12.00 -3.16 1.78
C GLN A 200 -12.29 -1.82 1.10
N ARG A 201 -12.11 -0.69 1.81
CA ARG A 201 -12.22 0.65 1.21
C ARG A 201 -11.23 0.86 0.08
N GLN A 202 -9.97 0.42 0.24
CA GLN A 202 -8.98 0.49 -0.83
C GLN A 202 -9.35 -0.37 -2.03
N ARG A 203 -9.89 -1.58 -1.80
CA ARG A 203 -10.38 -2.45 -2.87
C ARG A 203 -11.50 -1.77 -3.66
N ARG A 204 -12.54 -1.29 -2.97
CA ARG A 204 -13.67 -0.57 -3.59
C ARG A 204 -13.19 0.63 -4.40
N ARG A 205 -12.25 1.44 -3.86
CA ARG A 205 -11.64 2.56 -4.58
C ARG A 205 -10.91 2.14 -5.86
N ARG A 206 -10.23 0.99 -5.86
CA ARG A 206 -9.54 0.46 -7.06
C ARG A 206 -10.51 -0.14 -8.08
N GLU A 207 -11.65 -0.65 -7.65
CA GLU A 207 -12.68 -1.21 -8.53
C GLU A 207 -13.42 -0.12 -9.32
N VAL A 208 -13.62 1.05 -8.71
CA VAL A 208 -14.27 2.21 -9.36
C VAL A 208 -13.28 3.19 -9.99
N GLU A 209 -11.99 2.86 -9.99
CA GLU A 209 -10.91 3.72 -10.53
C GLU A 209 -11.04 3.81 -12.05
N SER A 210 -10.97 5.03 -12.61
CA SER A 210 -10.92 5.21 -14.06
C SER A 210 -9.60 4.68 -14.65
N SER A 211 -9.56 4.43 -15.96
CA SER A 211 -8.32 4.02 -16.64
C SER A 211 -7.18 5.02 -16.45
N GLU A 212 -7.48 6.32 -16.52
CA GLU A 212 -6.52 7.41 -16.31
C GLU A 212 -5.99 7.46 -14.88
N GLN A 213 -6.89 7.34 -13.89
CA GLN A 213 -6.50 7.27 -12.47
C GLN A 213 -5.60 6.05 -12.21
N ARG A 214 -5.96 4.90 -12.78
CA ARG A 214 -5.16 3.67 -12.69
C ARG A 214 -3.78 3.83 -13.30
N MET A 215 -3.69 4.44 -14.48
CA MET A 215 -2.41 4.71 -15.14
C MET A 215 -1.55 5.67 -14.34
N THR A 216 -2.15 6.72 -13.79
CA THR A 216 -1.46 7.68 -12.90
C THR A 216 -0.91 6.98 -11.67
N ARG A 217 -1.74 6.20 -10.96
CA ARG A 217 -1.33 5.44 -9.78
C ARG A 217 -0.21 4.44 -10.07
N LEU A 218 -0.30 3.70 -11.19
CA LEU A 218 0.73 2.75 -11.59
C LEU A 218 2.02 3.46 -12.01
N GLY A 219 1.91 4.59 -12.72
CA GLY A 219 3.03 5.46 -13.10
C GLY A 219 3.77 6.01 -11.90
N GLU A 220 3.05 6.58 -10.93
CA GLU A 220 3.64 7.04 -9.67
C GLU A 220 4.33 5.91 -8.90
N ASN A 221 3.73 4.73 -8.85
CA ASN A 221 4.34 3.58 -8.18
C ASN A 221 5.62 3.12 -8.89
N ALA A 222 5.64 3.16 -10.23
CA ALA A 222 6.83 2.85 -11.01
C ALA A 222 7.94 3.89 -10.75
N LEU A 223 7.61 5.18 -10.69
CA LEU A 223 8.54 6.26 -10.36
C LEU A 223 9.10 6.12 -8.94
N ARG A 224 8.24 5.86 -7.93
CA ARG A 224 8.70 5.59 -6.55
C ARG A 224 9.65 4.39 -6.50
N ARG A 225 9.32 3.31 -7.20
CA ARG A 225 10.17 2.11 -7.26
C ARG A 225 11.49 2.38 -7.98
N ARG A 226 11.49 3.20 -9.03
CA ARG A 226 12.70 3.61 -9.75
C ARG A 226 13.61 4.44 -8.85
N ARG A 227 13.08 5.50 -8.21
CA ARG A 227 13.84 6.34 -7.27
C ARG A 227 14.47 5.52 -6.15
N ARG A 228 13.71 4.58 -5.57
CA ARG A 228 14.25 3.67 -4.54
C ARG A 228 15.44 2.86 -5.07
N ARG A 229 15.34 2.31 -6.29
CA ARG A 229 16.43 1.53 -6.91
C ARG A 229 17.65 2.35 -7.30
N GLU A 230 17.45 3.62 -7.65
CA GLU A 230 18.56 4.55 -7.95
C GLU A 230 19.34 4.93 -6.67
N GLN A 231 18.65 4.94 -5.53
CA GLN A 231 19.24 5.21 -4.21
C GLN A 231 19.69 3.94 -3.47
N GLU A 232 19.37 2.74 -3.98
CA GLU A 232 19.78 1.46 -3.38
C GLU A 232 21.31 1.36 -3.37
N GLY A 233 21.88 1.15 -2.18
CA GLY A 233 23.29 0.78 -2.05
C GLY A 233 23.60 -0.63 -2.59
N GLU A 234 24.88 -0.96 -2.75
CA GLU A 234 25.28 -2.28 -3.29
C GLU A 234 24.79 -3.45 -2.45
N GLN A 235 24.85 -3.34 -1.12
CA GLN A 235 24.37 -4.37 -0.20
C GLN A 235 22.86 -4.58 -0.30
N GLU A 236 22.08 -3.49 -0.30
CA GLU A 236 20.63 -3.55 -0.47
C GLU A 236 20.23 -4.15 -1.81
N ARG A 237 20.95 -3.77 -2.87
CA ARG A 237 20.78 -4.32 -4.22
C ARG A 237 21.08 -5.82 -4.24
N ALA A 238 22.15 -6.26 -3.59
CA ALA A 238 22.50 -7.68 -3.49
C ALA A 238 21.43 -8.49 -2.75
N ILE A 239 20.94 -7.98 -1.62
CA ILE A 239 19.85 -8.60 -0.85
C ILE A 239 18.58 -8.71 -1.71
N ARG A 240 18.20 -7.63 -2.41
CA ARG A 240 17.03 -7.64 -3.30
C ARG A 240 17.18 -8.67 -4.43
N LEU A 241 18.34 -8.71 -5.10
CA LEU A 241 18.59 -9.67 -6.18
C LEU A 241 18.61 -11.12 -5.67
N GLN A 242 19.15 -11.35 -4.46
CA GLN A 242 19.11 -12.66 -3.82
C GLN A 242 17.67 -13.08 -3.47
N ALA A 243 16.86 -12.15 -2.94
CA ALA A 243 15.45 -12.39 -2.65
C ALA A 243 14.65 -12.65 -3.94
N ASP A 244 14.87 -11.85 -4.99
CA ASP A 244 14.26 -12.04 -6.32
C ASP A 244 14.62 -13.42 -6.90
N SER A 245 15.90 -13.84 -6.80
CA SER A 245 16.36 -15.17 -7.24
C SER A 245 15.69 -16.31 -6.47
N ARG A 246 15.65 -16.21 -5.13
CA ARG A 246 14.96 -17.20 -4.27
C ARG A 246 13.46 -17.27 -4.58
N TRP A 247 12.80 -16.13 -4.78
CA TRP A 247 11.39 -16.08 -5.16
C TRP A 247 11.16 -16.75 -6.52
N GLN A 248 11.99 -16.44 -7.51
CA GLN A 248 11.92 -17.10 -8.82
C GLN A 248 12.08 -18.60 -8.67
N GLN A 249 13.11 -19.08 -7.96
CA GLN A 249 13.31 -20.52 -7.73
C GLN A 249 12.10 -21.19 -7.09
N ARG A 250 11.51 -20.59 -6.05
CA ARG A 250 10.28 -21.10 -5.41
C ARG A 250 9.14 -21.18 -6.41
N ARG A 251 8.90 -20.11 -7.18
CA ARG A 251 7.89 -20.11 -8.25
C ARG A 251 8.14 -21.26 -9.22
N ARG A 252 9.37 -21.42 -9.74
CA ARG A 252 9.70 -22.50 -10.71
C ARG A 252 9.52 -23.91 -10.15
N ARG A 253 9.69 -24.10 -8.83
CA ARG A 253 9.48 -25.38 -8.15
C ARG A 253 7.99 -25.68 -7.99
N SER A 254 7.17 -24.64 -7.85
CA SER A 254 5.72 -24.75 -7.71
C SER A 254 4.98 -24.73 -9.05
N ASP A 255 5.66 -24.42 -10.17
CA ASP A 255 5.05 -24.44 -11.50
C ASP A 255 4.42 -25.80 -11.80
N THR A 256 3.23 -25.80 -12.36
CA THR A 256 2.65 -27.00 -12.96
C THR A 256 3.42 -27.41 -14.22
N VAL A 257 3.20 -28.64 -14.71
CA VAL A 257 3.84 -29.12 -15.95
C VAL A 257 3.48 -28.21 -17.14
N GLU A 258 2.22 -27.77 -17.23
CA GLU A 258 1.74 -26.86 -18.27
C GLU A 258 2.41 -25.49 -18.19
N GLU A 259 2.45 -24.87 -17.00
CA GLU A 259 3.11 -23.58 -16.79
C GLU A 259 4.61 -23.65 -17.13
N ARG A 260 5.27 -24.77 -16.77
CA ARG A 260 6.66 -25.03 -17.13
C ARG A 260 6.83 -25.15 -18.65
N MET A 261 5.94 -25.87 -19.33
CA MET A 261 5.97 -26.04 -20.78
C MET A 261 5.77 -24.70 -21.49
N ILE A 262 4.76 -23.91 -21.11
CA ILE A 262 4.50 -22.58 -21.66
C ILE A 262 5.74 -21.68 -21.51
N ARG A 263 6.36 -21.66 -20.32
CA ARG A 263 7.58 -20.88 -20.10
C ARG A 263 8.73 -21.35 -21.00
N LEU A 264 8.97 -22.66 -21.09
CA LEU A 264 10.05 -23.20 -21.92
C LEU A 264 9.82 -22.92 -23.40
N GLN A 265 8.58 -23.06 -23.87
CA GLN A 265 8.19 -22.74 -25.24
C GLN A 265 8.33 -21.25 -25.53
N SER A 266 7.86 -20.37 -24.64
CA SER A 266 8.02 -18.92 -24.77
C SER A 266 9.51 -18.50 -24.80
N ASN A 267 10.33 -19.11 -23.93
CA ASN A 267 11.78 -18.91 -23.97
C ASN A 267 12.38 -19.39 -25.30
N ALA A 268 11.98 -20.57 -25.78
CA ALA A 268 12.46 -21.12 -27.06
C ALA A 268 12.09 -20.21 -28.24
N GLN A 269 10.85 -19.73 -28.31
CA GLN A 269 10.39 -18.77 -29.32
C GLN A 269 11.17 -17.46 -29.25
N THR A 270 11.42 -16.94 -28.04
CA THR A 270 12.22 -15.72 -27.85
C THR A 270 13.65 -15.92 -28.37
N GLN A 271 14.27 -17.06 -28.08
CA GLN A 271 15.60 -17.40 -28.59
C GLN A 271 15.60 -17.58 -30.11
N GLN A 272 14.59 -18.20 -30.69
CA GLN A 272 14.45 -18.32 -32.14
C GLN A 272 14.33 -16.95 -32.81
N ARG A 273 13.48 -16.05 -32.28
CA ARG A 273 13.35 -14.67 -32.79
C ARG A 273 14.67 -13.91 -32.73
N ARG A 274 15.38 -13.99 -31.60
CA ARG A 274 16.71 -13.37 -31.46
C ARG A 274 17.69 -13.92 -32.51
N ARG A 275 17.74 -15.23 -32.69
CA ARG A 275 18.62 -15.87 -33.69
C ARG A 275 18.25 -15.52 -35.13
N ALA A 276 16.96 -15.35 -35.42
CA ALA A 276 16.49 -14.94 -36.74
C ALA A 276 16.87 -13.49 -37.06
N SER A 277 16.93 -12.62 -36.04
CA SER A 277 17.37 -11.23 -36.18
C SER A 277 18.90 -11.04 -36.07
N GLU A 278 19.67 -12.09 -35.79
CA GLU A 278 21.14 -12.01 -35.69
C GLU A 278 21.75 -11.61 -37.05
N ASP A 279 22.61 -10.60 -37.03
CA ASP A 279 23.48 -10.30 -38.16
C ASP A 279 24.61 -11.34 -38.30
N THR A 280 25.45 -11.20 -39.33
CA THR A 280 26.55 -12.14 -39.60
C THR A 280 27.64 -12.09 -38.53
N GLN A 281 27.92 -10.93 -37.94
CA GLN A 281 28.93 -10.77 -36.89
C GLN A 281 28.45 -11.38 -35.57
N GLU A 282 27.21 -11.12 -35.19
CA GLU A 282 26.56 -11.71 -34.01
C GLU A 282 26.47 -13.23 -34.14
N ARG A 283 26.10 -13.75 -35.31
CA ARG A 283 26.03 -15.20 -35.57
C ARG A 283 27.40 -15.87 -35.50
N THR A 284 28.44 -15.23 -36.04
CA THR A 284 29.82 -15.76 -35.96
C THR A 284 30.37 -15.68 -34.55
N ALA A 285 30.11 -14.60 -33.81
CA ALA A 285 30.46 -14.47 -32.40
C ALA A 285 29.76 -15.53 -31.54
N ARG A 286 28.45 -15.74 -31.72
CA ARG A 286 27.70 -16.82 -31.03
C ARG A 286 28.31 -18.18 -31.34
N SER A 287 28.56 -18.49 -32.61
CA SER A 287 29.17 -19.76 -33.02
C SER A 287 30.56 -19.97 -32.40
N ARG A 288 31.39 -18.91 -32.32
CA ARG A 288 32.70 -18.96 -31.64
C ARG A 288 32.56 -19.23 -30.14
N VAL A 289 31.65 -18.53 -29.46
CA VAL A 289 31.39 -18.74 -28.02
C VAL A 289 30.87 -20.15 -27.76
N GLU A 290 29.98 -20.65 -28.61
CA GLU A 290 29.46 -22.00 -28.52
C GLU A 290 30.55 -23.05 -28.75
N ALA A 291 31.43 -22.85 -29.74
CA ALA A 291 32.59 -23.70 -29.98
C ALA A 291 33.54 -23.73 -28.77
N ILE A 292 33.85 -22.58 -28.17
CA ILE A 292 34.69 -22.49 -26.97
C ILE A 292 34.03 -23.22 -25.79
N ARG A 293 32.72 -23.04 -25.59
CA ARG A 293 31.99 -23.74 -24.51
C ARG A 293 32.04 -25.25 -24.71
N LEU A 294 31.83 -25.73 -25.94
CA LEU A 294 31.94 -27.15 -26.27
C LEU A 294 33.36 -27.68 -26.06
N GLN A 295 34.38 -26.92 -26.45
CA GLN A 295 35.78 -27.29 -26.24
C GLN A 295 36.12 -27.40 -24.75
N ARG A 296 35.69 -26.42 -23.94
CA ARG A 296 35.87 -26.46 -22.48
C ARG A 296 35.18 -27.65 -21.86
N ARG A 297 33.94 -27.96 -22.29
CA ARG A 297 33.24 -29.16 -21.84
C ARG A 297 34.04 -30.42 -22.17
N ARG A 298 34.51 -30.56 -23.41
CA ARG A 298 35.35 -31.69 -23.86
C ARG A 298 36.67 -31.83 -23.11
N HIS A 299 37.26 -30.73 -22.66
CA HIS A 299 38.50 -30.76 -21.87
C HIS A 299 38.24 -31.22 -20.43
N LEU A 300 37.06 -30.94 -19.88
CA LEU A 300 36.68 -31.34 -18.53
C LEU A 300 35.98 -32.71 -18.47
N GLU A 301 35.63 -33.27 -19.63
CA GLU A 301 35.01 -34.61 -19.75
C GLU A 301 35.92 -35.69 -19.16
N GLY A 302 35.37 -36.50 -18.26
CA GLY A 302 36.01 -37.73 -17.80
C GLY A 302 36.13 -38.78 -18.91
N THR A 303 36.88 -39.86 -18.67
CA THR A 303 37.04 -40.96 -19.63
C THR A 303 35.71 -41.64 -19.98
N GLU A 304 34.86 -41.86 -18.97
CA GLU A 304 33.52 -42.45 -19.14
C GLU A 304 32.60 -41.52 -19.94
N GLU A 305 32.52 -40.24 -19.56
CA GLU A 305 31.72 -39.23 -20.26
C GLU A 305 32.16 -39.07 -21.72
N ARG A 306 33.47 -39.13 -21.97
CA ARG A 306 34.03 -39.10 -23.32
C ARG A 306 33.64 -40.34 -24.13
N ALA A 307 33.66 -41.53 -23.53
CA ALA A 307 33.25 -42.77 -24.18
C ALA A 307 31.76 -42.73 -24.55
N ILE A 308 30.90 -42.28 -23.63
CA ILE A 308 29.48 -42.08 -23.88
C ILE A 308 29.27 -41.11 -25.03
N ARG A 309 29.88 -39.92 -25.00
CA ARG A 309 29.77 -38.94 -26.08
C ARG A 309 30.19 -39.52 -27.43
N LEU A 310 31.34 -40.20 -27.50
CA LEU A 310 31.83 -40.80 -28.74
C LEU A 310 30.88 -41.88 -29.26
N ASN A 311 30.32 -42.72 -28.39
CA ASN A 311 29.32 -43.71 -28.76
C ASN A 311 28.05 -43.04 -29.28
N GLU A 312 27.53 -42.01 -28.60
CA GLU A 312 26.39 -41.26 -29.09
C GLU A 312 26.66 -40.56 -30.43
N ASP A 313 27.86 -40.02 -30.63
CA ASP A 313 28.30 -39.44 -31.90
C ASP A 313 28.29 -40.49 -33.02
N VAL A 314 28.83 -41.69 -32.74
CA VAL A 314 28.80 -42.84 -33.66
C VAL A 314 27.36 -43.24 -33.98
N GLU A 315 26.50 -43.39 -32.99
CA GLU A 315 25.09 -43.73 -33.19
C GLU A 315 24.35 -42.63 -33.97
N ARG A 316 24.59 -41.35 -33.67
CA ARG A 316 24.02 -40.23 -34.43
C ARG A 316 24.44 -40.30 -35.89
N HIS A 317 25.70 -40.61 -36.15
CA HIS A 317 26.19 -40.82 -37.52
C HIS A 317 25.58 -42.04 -38.19
N GLN A 318 25.41 -43.16 -37.48
CA GLN A 318 24.75 -44.36 -38.00
C GLN A 318 23.28 -44.07 -38.32
N ARG A 319 22.51 -43.47 -37.40
CA ARG A 319 21.12 -43.05 -37.63
C ARG A 319 20.99 -42.13 -38.84
N ARG A 320 21.90 -41.15 -38.98
CA ARG A 320 21.91 -40.27 -40.16
C ARG A 320 22.15 -41.04 -41.46
N ARG A 321 23.04 -42.04 -41.46
CA ARG A 321 23.30 -42.89 -42.63
C ARG A 321 22.14 -43.81 -42.99
N LEU A 322 21.37 -44.27 -41.99
CA LEU A 322 20.19 -45.10 -42.21
C LEU A 322 19.02 -44.33 -42.83
N LEU A 323 18.88 -43.04 -42.46
CA LEU A 323 17.86 -42.14 -42.99
C LEU A 323 18.32 -41.37 -44.24
N GLU A 324 19.53 -41.63 -44.73
CA GLU A 324 20.12 -40.95 -45.88
C GLU A 324 19.41 -41.40 -47.16
N SER A 325 18.90 -40.45 -47.95
CA SER A 325 18.42 -40.76 -49.30
C SER A 325 19.57 -41.21 -50.21
N GLU A 326 19.28 -41.92 -51.30
CA GLU A 326 20.33 -42.36 -52.24
C GLU A 326 21.12 -41.19 -52.84
N GLN A 327 20.44 -40.06 -53.09
CA GLN A 327 21.07 -38.84 -53.57
C GLN A 327 22.06 -38.28 -52.54
N GLU A 328 21.64 -38.10 -51.28
CA GLU A 328 22.52 -37.65 -50.20
C GLU A 328 23.69 -38.60 -49.99
N ARG A 329 23.45 -39.91 -50.08
CA ARG A 329 24.49 -40.95 -49.98
C ARG A 329 25.52 -40.82 -51.09
N SER A 330 25.08 -40.61 -52.33
CA SER A 330 25.96 -40.40 -53.48
C SER A 330 26.83 -39.16 -53.28
N ILE A 331 26.25 -38.04 -52.84
CA ILE A 331 26.94 -36.78 -52.57
C ILE A 331 27.97 -36.97 -51.47
N ARG A 332 27.60 -37.61 -50.35
CA ARG A 332 28.53 -37.90 -49.25
C ARG A 332 29.70 -38.77 -49.71
N LEU A 333 29.44 -39.82 -50.50
CA LEU A 333 30.49 -40.70 -51.01
C LEU A 333 31.43 -39.97 -51.98
N GLN A 334 30.87 -39.12 -52.87
CA GLN A 334 31.65 -38.25 -53.75
C GLN A 334 32.52 -37.26 -52.96
N MET A 335 31.94 -36.57 -51.97
CA MET A 335 32.67 -35.64 -51.10
C MET A 335 33.77 -36.34 -50.30
N ASN A 336 33.50 -37.54 -49.77
CA ASN A 336 34.52 -38.36 -49.10
C ASN A 336 35.62 -38.79 -50.08
N ALA A 337 35.28 -39.16 -51.31
CA ALA A 337 36.26 -39.52 -52.33
C ALA A 337 37.16 -38.33 -52.70
N LEU A 338 36.58 -37.14 -52.86
CA LEU A 338 37.32 -35.89 -53.11
C LEU A 338 38.22 -35.54 -51.91
N ALA A 339 37.71 -35.58 -50.68
CA ALA A 339 38.48 -35.32 -49.48
C ALA A 339 39.65 -36.32 -49.32
N ASN A 340 39.40 -37.61 -49.61
CA ASN A 340 40.44 -38.64 -49.62
C ASN A 340 41.49 -38.40 -50.70
N ARG A 341 41.10 -37.93 -51.90
CA ARG A 341 42.05 -37.52 -52.96
C ARG A 341 42.89 -36.34 -52.50
N HIS A 342 42.29 -35.29 -51.95
CA HIS A 342 43.01 -34.14 -51.41
C HIS A 342 44.00 -34.55 -50.31
N ARG A 343 43.58 -35.39 -49.36
CA ARG A 343 44.46 -35.86 -48.29
C ARG A 343 45.63 -36.70 -48.83
N ARG A 344 45.40 -37.55 -49.83
CA ARG A 344 46.46 -38.31 -50.51
C ARG A 344 47.43 -37.39 -51.26
N ASN A 345 46.94 -36.33 -51.88
CA ASN A 345 47.78 -35.36 -52.59
C ASN A 345 48.61 -34.51 -51.61
N GLN A 346 48.03 -34.03 -50.51
CA GLN A 346 48.78 -33.34 -49.43
C GLN A 346 49.85 -34.23 -48.79
N ASN A 347 49.53 -35.52 -48.57
CA ASN A 347 50.53 -36.48 -48.08
C ASN A 347 51.62 -36.77 -49.13
N ARG A 348 51.32 -36.69 -50.42
CA ARG A 348 52.34 -36.82 -51.48
C ARG A 348 53.24 -35.59 -51.58
N GLU A 349 52.69 -34.39 -51.43
CA GLU A 349 53.46 -33.14 -51.39
C GLU A 349 54.42 -33.09 -50.20
N SER A 350 53.99 -33.56 -49.02
CA SER A 350 54.87 -33.63 -47.84
C SER A 350 55.94 -34.73 -47.89
N VAL A 351 55.71 -35.82 -48.63
CA VAL A 351 56.73 -36.88 -48.84
C VAL A 351 57.73 -36.49 -49.96
N GLY A 352 57.34 -35.62 -50.90
CA GLY A 352 58.22 -35.09 -51.94
C GLY A 352 59.35 -34.18 -51.44
N VAL A 353 59.23 -33.63 -50.23
CA VAL A 353 60.27 -32.79 -49.60
C VAL A 353 61.41 -33.63 -49.00
N ALA A 354 61.21 -34.93 -48.76
CA ALA A 354 62.22 -35.80 -48.16
C ALA A 354 63.22 -36.42 -49.17
N LEU A 355 63.10 -36.14 -50.47
CA LEU A 355 63.99 -36.67 -51.53
C LEU A 355 64.69 -35.58 -52.36
N GLY A 356 64.74 -34.34 -51.87
CA GLY A 356 65.38 -33.22 -52.55
C GLY A 356 66.38 -32.50 -51.68
N THR A 357 67.61 -33.04 -51.58
CA THR A 357 68.92 -32.36 -51.47
C THR A 357 69.97 -33.34 -50.93
N ARG A 358 70.61 -34.08 -51.82
CA ARG A 358 72.03 -34.42 -51.64
C ARG A 358 72.79 -33.61 -52.68
N LEU A 359 73.38 -32.51 -52.23
CA LEU A 359 74.37 -31.76 -53.00
C LEU A 359 75.58 -32.69 -53.16
N ILE A 360 75.83 -33.16 -54.39
CA ILE A 360 77.06 -33.87 -54.74
C ILE A 360 78.02 -32.78 -55.23
N GLU A 361 79.05 -32.51 -54.43
CA GLU A 361 80.22 -31.74 -54.84
C GLU A 361 80.90 -32.45 -56.02
N VAL A 362 81.30 -31.68 -57.04
CA VAL A 362 81.98 -32.18 -58.23
C VAL A 362 83.41 -32.59 -57.87
N ALA A 363 83.56 -33.77 -57.27
CA ALA A 363 84.85 -34.40 -57.06
C ALA A 363 85.28 -35.06 -58.38
N TYR A 364 86.39 -34.59 -58.95
CA TYR A 364 87.05 -35.20 -60.09
C TYR A 364 87.50 -36.63 -59.74
N LEU A 365 86.92 -37.64 -60.41
CA LEU A 365 87.15 -39.07 -60.14
C LEU A 365 88.37 -39.66 -60.90
N GLY A 366 89.21 -38.82 -61.53
CA GLY A 366 90.41 -39.25 -62.27
C GLY A 366 90.14 -39.65 -63.72
N GLU A 367 91.16 -40.18 -64.42
CA GLU A 367 91.06 -40.65 -65.81
C GLU A 367 90.42 -42.06 -65.89
N LEU A 368 89.56 -42.26 -66.89
CA LEU A 368 88.83 -43.51 -67.13
C LEU A 368 89.67 -44.52 -67.92
N ASN A 369 90.74 -45.05 -67.32
CA ASN A 369 91.73 -45.87 -68.03
C ASN A 369 91.93 -47.29 -67.46
N GLN A 370 91.18 -47.69 -66.42
CA GLN A 370 91.31 -49.02 -65.84
C GLN A 370 90.34 -50.01 -66.50
N ARG A 371 90.85 -51.06 -67.15
CA ARG A 371 90.01 -52.00 -67.90
C ARG A 371 89.58 -53.19 -67.03
N CYS A 372 88.28 -53.46 -66.97
CA CYS A 372 87.74 -54.67 -66.36
C CYS A 372 88.20 -55.91 -67.11
N THR A 373 88.77 -56.88 -66.39
CA THR A 373 89.25 -58.13 -66.98
C THR A 373 88.12 -59.00 -67.51
N ASP A 374 86.90 -58.84 -66.99
CA ASP A 374 85.77 -59.73 -67.29
C ASP A 374 84.91 -59.22 -68.46
N CYS A 375 84.68 -57.91 -68.56
CA CYS A 375 83.81 -57.34 -69.60
C CYS A 375 84.52 -56.33 -70.52
N GLY A 376 85.78 -55.95 -70.22
CA GLY A 376 86.57 -55.04 -71.05
C GLY A 376 86.18 -53.55 -70.96
N VAL A 377 85.21 -53.17 -70.12
CA VAL A 377 84.78 -51.78 -69.88
C VAL A 377 85.84 -51.00 -69.08
N LEU A 378 85.96 -49.70 -69.37
CA LEU A 378 86.89 -48.79 -68.68
C LEU A 378 86.24 -48.17 -67.43
N HIS A 379 87.01 -48.07 -66.36
CA HIS A 379 86.61 -47.59 -65.04
C HIS A 379 87.59 -46.56 -64.50
N PHE A 380 87.13 -45.81 -63.50
CA PHE A 380 87.96 -44.89 -62.72
C PHE A 380 88.79 -45.65 -61.69
N LEU A 381 89.97 -45.12 -61.37
CA LEU A 381 90.92 -45.72 -60.42
C LEU A 381 90.32 -45.93 -59.02
N CYS A 382 89.41 -45.07 -58.58
CA CYS A 382 88.72 -45.19 -57.29
C CYS A 382 87.70 -46.34 -57.21
N GLU A 383 87.31 -46.92 -58.34
CA GLU A 383 86.34 -48.03 -58.39
C GLU A 383 87.00 -49.41 -58.31
N VAL A 384 88.34 -49.47 -58.43
CA VAL A 384 89.12 -50.71 -58.30
C VAL A 384 89.09 -51.18 -56.85
N LYS A 385 88.75 -52.45 -56.61
CA LYS A 385 88.87 -53.02 -55.27
C LYS A 385 90.35 -53.06 -54.86
N PRO A 386 90.74 -52.52 -53.68
CA PRO A 386 92.14 -52.49 -53.25
C PRO A 386 92.83 -53.86 -53.29
N ASP A 387 92.06 -54.90 -53.01
CA ASP A 387 92.56 -56.27 -52.87
C ASP A 387 92.60 -57.05 -54.21
N HIS A 388 91.97 -56.53 -55.27
CA HIS A 388 91.81 -57.23 -56.56
C HIS A 388 91.95 -56.27 -57.76
N PRO A 389 93.18 -56.02 -58.25
CA PRO A 389 93.40 -55.21 -59.44
C PRO A 389 92.75 -55.90 -60.66
N GLY A 390 91.71 -55.26 -61.21
CA GLY A 390 90.93 -55.77 -62.35
C GLY A 390 89.44 -56.04 -62.06
N GLN A 391 89.02 -56.06 -60.78
CA GLN A 391 87.62 -56.22 -60.38
C GLN A 391 87.03 -54.95 -59.76
N PHE A 392 85.86 -54.56 -60.26
CA PHE A 392 85.16 -53.33 -59.88
C PHE A 392 83.89 -53.63 -59.09
N ARG A 393 83.51 -52.76 -58.16
CA ARG A 393 82.36 -53.01 -57.26
C ARG A 393 81.02 -53.10 -57.99
N GLU A 394 80.86 -52.41 -59.12
CA GLU A 394 79.55 -52.24 -59.79
C GLU A 394 79.56 -52.64 -61.29
N CYS A 395 80.68 -53.13 -61.81
CA CYS A 395 80.80 -53.46 -63.24
C CYS A 395 80.27 -54.86 -63.60
N CYS A 396 80.45 -55.82 -62.68
CA CYS A 396 80.13 -57.23 -62.92
C CYS A 396 79.46 -57.77 -61.66
N ASP A 397 78.24 -57.30 -61.40
CA ASP A 397 77.33 -57.97 -60.46
C ASP A 397 77.08 -59.38 -60.98
N LEU A 398 77.73 -60.36 -60.33
CA LEU A 398 77.54 -61.78 -60.56
C LEU A 398 76.06 -62.15 -60.33
N GLY A 399 75.28 -62.09 -61.42
CA GLY A 399 74.08 -62.89 -61.63
C GLY A 399 72.74 -62.21 -61.32
N LYS A 400 72.14 -61.59 -62.35
CA LYS A 400 70.72 -61.74 -62.70
C LYS A 400 70.47 -61.24 -64.13
N ARG A 401 70.47 -62.18 -65.08
CA ARG A 401 69.92 -61.97 -66.42
C ARG A 401 68.41 -61.74 -66.29
N LEU A 402 67.95 -60.53 -66.54
CA LEU A 402 66.56 -60.23 -66.88
C LEU A 402 66.47 -60.13 -68.41
N ILE A 403 66.15 -61.26 -69.06
CA ILE A 403 65.67 -61.24 -70.44
C ILE A 403 64.19 -60.87 -70.38
N LEU A 404 63.88 -59.59 -70.57
CA LEU A 404 62.55 -59.15 -71.00
C LEU A 404 62.63 -58.87 -72.50
N LEU A 405 62.38 -59.91 -73.30
CA LEU A 405 62.01 -59.76 -74.70
C LEU A 405 60.53 -59.32 -74.73
N THR A 406 60.29 -58.05 -74.97
CA THR A 406 59.12 -57.57 -75.72
C THR A 406 59.40 -56.17 -76.27
N ARG A 407 59.54 -56.04 -77.59
CA ARG A 407 58.70 -55.11 -78.37
C ARG A 407 58.96 -55.11 -79.88
N CYS A 408 57.85 -54.83 -80.56
CA CYS A 408 57.69 -54.13 -81.83
C CYS A 408 57.75 -54.92 -83.14
N ASP A 409 56.56 -55.37 -83.55
CA ASP A 409 55.86 -54.86 -84.74
C ASP A 409 56.69 -54.09 -85.76
N VAL A 410 56.79 -54.66 -86.97
CA VAL A 410 56.88 -53.89 -88.21
C VAL A 410 55.78 -54.37 -89.15
N SER A 411 54.84 -53.47 -89.39
CA SER A 411 53.77 -53.59 -90.37
C SER A 411 54.29 -53.55 -91.81
N GLY A 412 53.97 -54.59 -92.58
CA GLY A 412 53.38 -54.57 -93.93
C GLY A 412 54.07 -53.84 -95.09
N LYS A 413 54.27 -54.56 -96.21
CA LYS A 413 53.61 -54.29 -97.52
C LYS A 413 53.98 -55.29 -98.65
N THR A 414 52.94 -55.90 -99.22
CA THR A 414 52.64 -56.16 -100.66
C THR A 414 53.62 -56.86 -101.62
N SER A 415 53.22 -58.07 -102.03
CA SER A 415 52.99 -58.60 -103.41
C SER A 415 53.98 -58.37 -104.57
N TRP A 416 54.45 -59.52 -105.10
CA TRP A 416 54.58 -60.02 -106.50
C TRP A 416 55.18 -59.18 -107.65
N ARG A 417 56.01 -59.92 -108.43
CA ARG A 417 56.61 -59.70 -109.77
C ARG A 417 57.95 -58.95 -109.76
N THR A 418 59.02 -59.42 -110.37
CA THR A 418 59.29 -60.49 -111.37
C THR A 418 60.69 -61.02 -111.12
#